data_AF-A0A2E0URT0-F1
#
_entry.id   AF-A0A2E0URT0-F1
#
_cell.length_a   1.000
_cell.length_b   1.000
_cell.length_c   1.000
_cell.angle_alpha   90.00
_cell.angle_beta   90.00
_cell.angle_gamma   90.00
#
_symmetry.space_group_name_H-M   'P 1'
#
loop_
_entity.id
_entity.type
_entity.pdbx_description
1 polymer ?
#
loop_
_entity_poly.entity_id
_entity_poly.type
_entity_poly.pdbx_seq_one_letter_code
_entity_poly.pdbx_strand_id
1 'polypeptide(L)'
;MKNQDNEPKKNNGKLKQNLFKKVKISFGVGIILIFLVVAASASGGYLLHLSNTSPEFCGSCHLMDENVNSYLTSNHLDNVHFQAGVECKECHDYSVGAEISSGVNFLLGNYSVSPNGELLKVQYDDQMCLDCHISYEFMGRATDYLFRNPHNNHNGELECRACHMSHEEQIDFCSSCHSNGGQRMIEDETTEREITY
;
A
#
# COMPACT_ATOMS: atom_id res chain seq x y z
N MET A 1 -50.38 -5.64 80.02
CA MET A 1 -48.90 -5.65 80.09
C MET A 1 -48.37 -6.93 79.45
N LYS A 2 -47.92 -6.87 78.19
CA LYS A 2 -46.56 -7.23 77.75
C LYS A 2 -46.51 -7.17 76.23
N ASN A 3 -45.70 -6.23 75.75
CA ASN A 3 -45.24 -6.10 74.39
C ASN A 3 -44.50 -7.37 73.95
N GLN A 4 -44.66 -7.74 72.68
CA GLN A 4 -43.58 -8.39 71.93
C GLN A 4 -43.41 -7.68 70.60
N ASP A 5 -42.30 -6.96 70.54
CA ASP A 5 -41.72 -6.33 69.37
C ASP A 5 -41.04 -7.38 68.46
N ASN A 6 -40.77 -6.95 67.22
CA ASN A 6 -39.74 -7.42 66.28
C ASN A 6 -40.10 -8.65 65.40
N GLU A 7 -39.82 -8.71 64.09
CA GLU A 7 -38.77 -8.10 63.26
C GLU A 7 -39.24 -7.87 61.79
N PRO A 8 -38.58 -6.99 61.02
CA PRO A 8 -38.81 -6.86 59.58
C PRO A 8 -38.29 -8.11 58.84
N LYS A 9 -39.18 -8.85 58.15
CA LYS A 9 -38.79 -9.97 57.26
C LYS A 9 -37.85 -9.46 56.17
N LYS A 10 -36.55 -9.74 56.34
CA LYS A 10 -35.44 -9.40 55.45
C LYS A 10 -35.75 -9.79 53.99
N ASN A 11 -35.75 -8.78 53.12
CA ASN A 11 -35.99 -8.83 51.67
C ASN A 11 -34.83 -9.51 50.87
N ASN A 12 -34.15 -10.48 51.48
CA ASN A 12 -32.89 -11.06 50.99
C ASN A 12 -33.03 -11.90 49.71
N GLY A 13 -34.21 -12.50 49.47
CA GLY A 13 -34.46 -13.32 48.28
C GLY A 13 -34.57 -12.51 46.99
N LYS A 14 -35.25 -11.36 47.04
CA LYS A 14 -35.38 -10.43 45.88
C LYS A 14 -34.03 -9.76 45.55
N LEU A 15 -33.24 -9.41 46.57
CA LEU A 15 -31.90 -8.86 46.35
C LEU A 15 -30.97 -9.86 45.67
N LYS A 16 -30.94 -11.13 46.11
CA LYS A 16 -30.14 -12.19 45.47
C LYS A 16 -30.61 -12.47 44.04
N GLN A 17 -31.91 -12.57 43.78
CA GLN A 17 -32.42 -12.81 42.41
C GLN A 17 -32.08 -11.66 41.45
N ASN A 18 -32.19 -10.42 41.89
CA ASN A 18 -31.81 -9.26 41.07
C ASN A 18 -30.29 -9.19 40.85
N LEU A 19 -29.48 -9.60 41.83
CA LEU A 19 -28.04 -9.70 41.69
C LEU A 19 -27.65 -10.79 40.68
N PHE A 20 -28.22 -11.99 40.78
CA PHE A 20 -27.97 -13.09 39.82
C PHE A 20 -28.44 -12.75 38.39
N LYS A 21 -29.58 -12.06 38.23
CA LYS A 21 -30.02 -11.56 36.91
C LYS A 21 -29.04 -10.52 36.35
N LYS A 22 -28.59 -9.56 37.16
CA LYS A 22 -27.61 -8.55 36.74
C LYS A 22 -26.26 -9.18 36.36
N VAL A 23 -25.77 -10.16 37.13
CA VAL A 23 -24.53 -10.89 36.82
C VAL A 23 -24.67 -11.67 35.52
N LYS A 24 -25.79 -12.36 35.28
CA LYS A 24 -26.03 -13.07 34.00
C LYS A 24 -26.11 -12.12 32.80
N ILE A 25 -26.75 -10.95 32.97
CA ILE A 25 -26.83 -9.93 31.92
C ILE A 25 -25.44 -9.33 31.65
N SER A 26 -24.69 -8.93 32.67
CA SER A 26 -23.32 -8.41 32.49
C SER A 26 -22.37 -9.44 31.91
N PHE A 27 -22.52 -10.73 32.26
CA PHE A 27 -21.74 -11.80 31.66
C PHE A 27 -22.08 -12.01 30.18
N GLY A 28 -23.37 -12.00 29.82
CA GLY A 28 -23.81 -12.06 28.42
C GLY A 28 -23.34 -10.87 27.60
N VAL A 29 -23.44 -9.65 28.14
CA VAL A 29 -22.91 -8.43 27.50
C VAL A 29 -21.39 -8.51 27.35
N GLY A 30 -20.68 -9.00 28.36
CA GLY A 30 -19.24 -9.21 28.31
C GLY A 30 -18.82 -10.18 27.21
N ILE A 31 -19.51 -11.31 27.07
CA ILE A 31 -19.27 -12.28 26.00
C ILE A 31 -19.52 -11.65 24.62
N ILE A 32 -20.61 -10.90 24.45
CA ILE A 32 -20.92 -10.23 23.18
C ILE A 32 -19.83 -9.21 22.83
N LEU A 33 -19.37 -8.40 23.79
CA LEU A 33 -18.30 -7.45 23.57
C LEU A 33 -16.99 -8.13 23.19
N ILE A 34 -16.63 -9.22 23.88
CA ILE A 34 -15.45 -10.03 23.53
C ILE A 34 -15.59 -10.58 22.11
N PHE A 35 -16.76 -11.12 21.75
CA PHE A 35 -16.99 -11.67 20.42
C PHE A 35 -16.88 -10.60 19.33
N LEU A 36 -17.42 -9.40 19.57
CA LEU A 36 -17.30 -8.26 18.66
C LEU A 36 -15.84 -7.82 18.49
N VAL A 37 -15.07 -7.76 19.58
CA VAL A 37 -13.64 -7.41 19.52
C VAL A 37 -12.86 -8.46 18.74
N VAL A 38 -13.05 -9.75 19.03
CA VAL A 38 -12.36 -10.84 18.31
C VAL A 38 -12.74 -10.85 16.83
N ALA A 39 -14.01 -10.68 16.50
CA ALA A 39 -14.47 -10.60 15.12
C ALA A 39 -13.87 -9.38 14.40
N ALA A 40 -13.85 -8.21 15.04
CA ALA A 40 -13.25 -7.01 14.48
C ALA A 40 -11.73 -7.16 14.26
N SER A 41 -11.01 -7.77 15.21
CA SER A 41 -9.57 -8.03 15.08
C SER A 41 -9.26 -9.04 13.97
N ALA A 42 -10.03 -10.12 13.86
CA ALA A 42 -9.86 -11.12 12.81
C ALA A 42 -10.13 -10.52 11.41
N SER A 43 -11.22 -9.77 11.26
CA SER A 43 -11.55 -9.08 10.01
C SER A 43 -10.51 -8.02 9.65
N GLY A 44 -10.04 -7.22 10.61
CA GLY A 44 -9.02 -6.20 10.39
C GLY A 44 -7.68 -6.81 9.94
N GLY A 45 -7.25 -7.90 10.58
CA GLY A 45 -6.04 -8.61 10.18
C GLY A 45 -6.13 -9.20 8.78
N TYR A 46 -7.28 -9.76 8.40
CA TYR A 46 -7.51 -10.28 7.05
C TYR A 46 -7.47 -9.17 5.98
N LEU A 47 -8.10 -8.02 6.24
CA LEU A 47 -8.07 -6.88 5.31
C LEU A 47 -6.65 -6.32 5.16
N LEU A 48 -5.88 -6.22 6.25
CA LEU A 48 -4.48 -5.79 6.19
C LEU A 48 -3.62 -6.74 5.38
N HIS A 49 -3.82 -8.05 5.53
CA HIS A 49 -3.14 -9.03 4.71
C HIS A 49 -3.49 -8.87 3.23
N LEU A 50 -4.77 -8.75 2.91
CA LEU A 50 -5.25 -8.59 1.53
C LEU A 50 -4.70 -7.30 0.90
N SER A 51 -4.61 -6.22 1.67
CA SER A 51 -3.98 -4.97 1.25
C SER A 51 -2.50 -5.09 0.92
N ASN A 52 -1.78 -5.96 1.63
CA ASN A 52 -0.36 -6.18 1.35
C ASN A 52 -0.14 -7.07 0.13
N THR A 53 -0.99 -8.09 -0.07
CA THR A 53 -0.68 -9.19 -1.00
C THR A 53 -1.62 -9.29 -2.21
N SER A 54 -2.66 -8.47 -2.33
CA SER A 54 -3.60 -8.51 -3.46
C SER A 54 -3.68 -7.17 -4.17
N PRO A 55 -3.09 -7.05 -5.37
CA PRO A 55 -3.16 -5.83 -6.19
C PRO A 55 -4.60 -5.40 -6.48
N GLU A 56 -5.50 -6.36 -6.74
CA GLU A 56 -6.90 -6.09 -7.05
C GLU A 56 -7.66 -5.48 -5.88
N PHE A 57 -7.20 -5.71 -4.65
CA PHE A 57 -7.81 -5.11 -3.48
C PHE A 57 -7.61 -3.59 -3.44
N CYS A 58 -6.51 -3.07 -3.98
CA CYS A 58 -6.22 -1.64 -4.00
C CYS A 58 -7.31 -0.85 -4.77
N GLY A 59 -7.81 -1.40 -5.88
CA GLY A 59 -8.91 -0.79 -6.66
C GLY A 59 -10.26 -0.75 -5.95
N SER A 60 -10.42 -1.49 -4.84
CA SER A 60 -11.69 -1.55 -4.09
C SER A 60 -11.88 -0.40 -3.10
N CYS A 61 -10.78 0.24 -2.68
CA CYS A 61 -10.78 1.19 -1.56
C CYS A 61 -10.37 2.61 -1.97
N HIS A 62 -9.63 2.78 -3.06
CA HIS A 62 -9.35 4.09 -3.66
C HIS A 62 -9.15 3.96 -5.16
N LEU A 63 -9.13 5.08 -5.88
CA LEU A 63 -8.91 5.10 -7.32
C LEU A 63 -7.49 4.57 -7.61
N MET A 64 -7.40 3.33 -8.11
CA MET A 64 -6.15 2.67 -8.53
C MET A 64 -6.32 1.77 -9.73
N ASP A 65 -7.52 1.60 -10.27
CA ASP A 65 -7.80 0.57 -11.28
C ASP A 65 -6.83 0.64 -12.47
N GLU A 66 -6.50 1.84 -12.93
CA GLU A 66 -5.53 2.05 -14.01
C GLU A 66 -4.13 1.55 -13.63
N ASN A 67 -3.61 1.95 -12.48
CA ASN A 67 -2.28 1.55 -12.00
C ASN A 67 -2.23 0.05 -11.64
N VAL A 68 -3.32 -0.53 -11.15
CA VAL A 68 -3.44 -1.98 -10.91
C VAL A 68 -3.41 -2.74 -12.22
N ASN A 69 -4.15 -2.28 -13.23
CA ASN A 69 -4.12 -2.87 -14.56
C ASN A 69 -2.74 -2.74 -15.19
N SER A 70 -2.09 -1.58 -15.04
CA SER A 70 -0.72 -1.36 -15.50
C SER A 70 0.24 -2.36 -14.85
N TYR A 71 0.21 -2.47 -13.53
CA TYR A 71 1.06 -3.38 -12.76
C TYR A 71 0.85 -4.85 -13.15
N LEU A 72 -0.40 -5.28 -13.40
CA LEU A 72 -0.69 -6.67 -13.74
C LEU A 72 -0.43 -7.02 -15.21
N THR A 73 -0.56 -6.07 -16.14
CA THR A 73 -0.69 -6.39 -17.57
C THR A 73 0.13 -5.54 -18.54
N SER A 74 0.66 -4.39 -18.13
CA SER A 74 1.44 -3.53 -19.02
C SER A 74 2.85 -4.08 -19.27
N ASN A 75 3.64 -3.34 -20.04
CA ASN A 75 5.09 -3.52 -20.17
C ASN A 75 5.88 -2.40 -19.47
N HIS A 76 5.22 -1.59 -18.62
CA HIS A 76 5.87 -0.55 -17.83
C HIS A 76 6.68 -1.16 -16.69
N LEU A 77 7.45 -0.30 -16.01
CA LEU A 77 8.36 -0.70 -14.95
C LEU A 77 7.64 -1.38 -13.78
N ASP A 78 6.40 -1.00 -13.49
CA ASP A 78 5.57 -1.64 -12.47
C ASP A 78 5.33 -3.14 -12.75
N ASN A 79 5.05 -3.50 -14.00
CA ASN A 79 4.86 -4.89 -14.40
C ASN A 79 6.16 -5.69 -14.39
N VAL A 80 7.30 -5.06 -14.71
CA VAL A 80 8.62 -5.68 -14.54
C VAL A 80 8.85 -6.05 -13.07
N HIS A 81 8.46 -5.16 -12.15
CA HIS A 81 8.55 -5.41 -10.71
C HIS A 81 7.56 -6.48 -10.23
N PHE A 82 6.32 -6.48 -10.76
CA PHE A 82 5.37 -7.57 -10.52
C PHE A 82 5.95 -8.93 -10.91
N GLN A 83 6.56 -9.03 -12.09
CA GLN A 83 7.21 -10.25 -12.57
C GLN A 83 8.41 -10.67 -11.70
N ALA A 84 9.07 -9.70 -11.05
CA ALA A 84 10.13 -9.93 -10.07
C ALA A 84 9.60 -10.28 -8.67
N GLY A 85 8.28 -10.30 -8.47
CA GLY A 85 7.64 -10.61 -7.19
C GLY A 85 7.61 -9.46 -6.20
N VAL A 86 7.79 -8.22 -6.66
CA VAL A 86 7.72 -7.01 -5.82
C VAL A 86 6.28 -6.55 -5.72
N GLU A 87 5.73 -6.50 -4.51
CA GLU A 87 4.36 -6.11 -4.19
C GLU A 87 4.17 -4.58 -4.20
N CYS A 88 2.93 -4.12 -4.37
CA CYS A 88 2.61 -2.69 -4.49
C CYS A 88 3.15 -1.84 -3.32
N LYS A 89 3.05 -2.36 -2.09
CA LYS A 89 3.44 -1.65 -0.86
C LYS A 89 4.94 -1.67 -0.57
N GLU A 90 5.73 -2.42 -1.34
CA GLU A 90 7.20 -2.33 -1.29
C GLU A 90 7.68 -1.01 -1.91
N CYS A 91 6.90 -0.43 -2.84
CA CYS A 91 7.10 0.94 -3.33
C CYS A 91 6.17 1.94 -2.64
N HIS A 92 4.91 1.55 -2.40
CA HIS A 92 3.88 2.38 -1.77
C HIS A 92 3.81 2.16 -0.24
N ASP A 93 4.87 2.53 0.47
CA ASP A 93 4.93 2.39 1.94
C ASP A 93 4.08 3.45 2.66
N TYR A 94 2.77 3.24 2.63
CA TYR A 94 1.83 4.01 3.44
C TYR A 94 1.58 3.32 4.78
N SER A 95 1.61 4.10 5.86
CA SER A 95 1.16 3.60 7.16
C SER A 95 -0.30 3.14 7.10
N VAL A 96 -0.65 2.14 7.91
CA VAL A 96 -2.04 1.64 8.04
C VAL A 96 -3.04 2.76 8.30
N GLY A 97 -2.67 3.77 9.11
CA GLY A 97 -3.55 4.91 9.37
C GLY A 97 -3.81 5.77 8.13
N ALA A 98 -2.79 5.98 7.30
CA ALA A 98 -2.92 6.71 6.03
C ALA A 98 -3.79 5.93 5.02
N GLU A 99 -3.62 4.61 4.95
CA GLU A 99 -4.42 3.73 4.12
C GLU A 99 -5.91 3.77 4.50
N ILE A 100 -6.22 3.64 5.79
CA ILE A 100 -7.59 3.76 6.31
C ILE A 100 -8.16 5.15 5.97
N SER A 101 -7.38 6.21 6.18
CA SER A 101 -7.82 7.57 5.86
C SER A 101 -8.09 7.75 4.37
N SER A 102 -7.28 7.15 3.51
CA SER A 102 -7.47 7.19 2.05
C SER A 102 -8.79 6.52 1.66
N GLY A 103 -9.06 5.32 2.19
CA GLY A 103 -10.32 4.61 1.93
C GLY A 103 -11.56 5.37 2.40
N VAL A 104 -11.49 6.00 3.59
CA VAL A 104 -12.57 6.87 4.08
C VAL A 104 -12.76 8.08 3.17
N ASN A 105 -11.67 8.73 2.76
CA ASN A 105 -11.71 9.89 1.87
C ASN A 105 -12.31 9.53 0.51
N PHE A 106 -11.98 8.36 -0.05
CA PHE A 106 -12.57 7.85 -1.28
C PHE A 106 -14.10 7.71 -1.16
N LEU A 107 -14.58 7.05 -0.11
CA LEU A 107 -16.02 6.88 0.15
C LEU A 107 -16.76 8.21 0.33
N LEU A 108 -16.11 9.21 0.91
CA LEU A 108 -16.66 10.54 1.13
C LEU A 108 -16.51 11.46 -0.10
N GLY A 109 -15.81 11.03 -1.16
CA GLY A 109 -15.50 11.88 -2.32
C GLY A 109 -14.43 12.95 -2.04
N ASN A 110 -13.68 12.83 -0.95
CA ASN A 110 -12.66 13.77 -0.49
C ASN A 110 -11.26 13.42 -1.01
N TYR A 111 -11.09 13.29 -2.32
CA TYR A 111 -9.80 13.00 -2.96
C TYR A 111 -9.51 13.99 -4.08
N SER A 112 -8.24 14.10 -4.46
CA SER A 112 -7.79 14.99 -5.53
C SER A 112 -7.33 14.18 -6.73
N VAL A 113 -7.83 14.57 -7.90
CA VAL A 113 -7.41 14.10 -9.21
C VAL A 113 -6.94 15.30 -10.03
N SER A 114 -6.21 15.03 -11.10
CA SER A 114 -5.87 16.06 -12.08
C SER A 114 -7.12 16.64 -12.77
N PRO A 115 -7.01 17.75 -13.52
CA PRO A 115 -8.14 18.33 -14.26
C PRO A 115 -8.79 17.40 -15.29
N ASN A 116 -8.04 16.43 -15.81
CA ASN A 116 -8.49 15.37 -16.71
C ASN A 116 -9.00 14.11 -15.98
N GLY A 117 -9.03 14.11 -14.64
CA GLY A 117 -9.56 13.01 -13.83
C GLY A 117 -8.57 11.88 -13.55
N GLU A 118 -7.28 12.09 -13.84
CA GLU A 118 -6.22 11.12 -13.61
C GLU A 118 -5.67 11.20 -12.19
N LEU A 119 -5.04 10.12 -11.75
CA LEU A 119 -4.36 10.07 -10.48
C LEU A 119 -3.15 11.01 -10.49
N LEU A 120 -3.01 11.78 -9.40
CA LEU A 120 -1.83 12.60 -9.21
C LEU A 120 -0.61 11.70 -8.98
N LYS A 121 0.46 11.94 -9.75
CA LYS A 121 1.71 11.19 -9.63
C LYS A 121 2.32 11.39 -8.25
N VAL A 122 2.63 10.28 -7.59
CA VAL A 122 3.41 10.27 -6.35
C VAL A 122 4.88 10.20 -6.72
N GLN A 123 5.70 10.94 -5.98
CA GLN A 123 7.15 10.94 -6.16
C GLN A 123 7.80 10.25 -4.97
N TYR A 124 8.73 9.35 -5.29
CA TYR A 124 9.57 8.67 -4.33
C TYR A 124 11.01 9.15 -4.46
N ASP A 125 11.76 9.01 -3.37
CA ASP A 125 13.21 9.23 -3.32
C ASP A 125 13.93 8.02 -3.92
N ASP A 126 15.11 8.24 -4.49
CA ASP A 126 15.92 7.19 -5.10
C ASP A 126 16.30 6.07 -4.12
N GLN A 127 16.37 6.37 -2.82
CA GLN A 127 16.68 5.37 -1.81
C GLN A 127 15.74 4.17 -1.86
N MET A 128 14.45 4.39 -2.17
CA MET A 128 13.47 3.29 -2.36
C MET A 128 13.93 2.31 -3.45
N CYS A 129 14.45 2.83 -4.57
CA CYS A 129 14.99 2.01 -5.64
C CYS A 129 16.28 1.31 -5.19
N LEU A 130 17.18 2.06 -4.54
CA LEU A 130 18.50 1.58 -4.13
C LEU A 130 18.47 0.52 -3.01
N ASP A 131 17.38 0.43 -2.24
CA ASP A 131 17.20 -0.62 -1.24
C ASP A 131 17.22 -2.03 -1.89
N CYS A 132 16.78 -2.14 -3.15
CA CYS A 132 16.88 -3.36 -3.96
C CYS A 132 17.97 -3.30 -5.03
N HIS A 133 18.27 -2.11 -5.57
CA HIS A 133 19.25 -1.89 -6.65
C HIS A 133 20.66 -1.52 -6.16
N ILE A 134 20.95 -1.71 -4.87
CA ILE A 134 22.26 -1.64 -4.21
C ILE A 134 22.87 -0.24 -4.15
N SER A 135 23.27 0.34 -5.28
CA SER A 135 23.85 1.68 -5.37
C SER A 135 23.96 2.17 -6.81
N TYR A 136 24.11 3.48 -7.00
CA TYR A 136 24.44 4.09 -8.29
C TYR A 136 25.71 3.47 -8.93
N GLU A 137 26.77 3.27 -8.13
CA GLU A 137 28.02 2.64 -8.60
C GLU A 137 27.81 1.17 -9.03
N PHE A 138 26.96 0.43 -8.31
CA PHE A 138 26.61 -0.93 -8.70
C PHE A 138 25.86 -0.94 -10.03
N MET A 139 24.84 -0.10 -10.20
CA MET A 139 24.07 0.00 -11.43
C MET A 139 24.92 0.43 -12.62
N GLY A 140 25.83 1.39 -12.41
CA GLY A 140 26.85 1.77 -13.39
C GLY A 140 27.68 0.59 -13.85
N ARG A 141 28.20 -0.23 -12.94
CA ARG A 141 28.96 -1.45 -13.30
C ARG A 141 28.10 -2.53 -13.92
N ALA A 142 26.88 -2.74 -13.42
CA ALA A 142 25.96 -3.77 -13.91
C ALA A 142 25.51 -3.53 -15.36
N THR A 143 25.70 -2.32 -15.89
CA THR A 143 25.32 -1.91 -17.24
C THR A 143 26.50 -1.43 -18.08
N ASP A 144 27.73 -1.79 -17.69
CA ASP A 144 28.98 -1.39 -18.36
C ASP A 144 29.16 -1.97 -19.77
N TYR A 145 28.47 -3.07 -20.07
CA TYR A 145 28.42 -3.70 -21.39
C TYR A 145 27.63 -2.90 -22.43
N LEU A 146 26.90 -1.86 -22.03
CA LEU A 146 26.19 -0.99 -22.97
C LEU A 146 27.18 -0.03 -23.62
N PHE A 147 27.03 0.21 -24.93
CA PHE A 147 27.83 1.20 -25.65
C PHE A 147 27.71 2.60 -25.04
N ARG A 148 26.53 2.95 -24.56
CA ARG A 148 26.26 4.13 -23.73
C ARG A 148 25.59 3.70 -22.46
N ASN A 149 26.24 3.96 -21.34
CA ASN A 149 25.77 3.56 -20.04
C ASN A 149 24.95 4.71 -19.39
N PRO A 150 23.62 4.58 -19.27
CA PRO A 150 22.79 5.64 -18.67
C PRO A 150 23.04 5.78 -17.16
N HIS A 151 23.54 4.74 -16.49
CA HIS A 151 23.88 4.77 -15.06
C HIS A 151 25.33 5.23 -14.79
N ASN A 152 26.11 5.50 -15.83
CA ASN A 152 27.45 6.07 -15.72
C ASN A 152 27.68 7.07 -16.87
N ASN A 153 27.17 8.29 -16.68
CA ASN A 153 27.13 9.32 -17.70
C ASN A 153 27.69 10.66 -17.18
N HIS A 154 27.84 11.64 -18.07
CA HIS A 154 28.47 12.93 -17.74
C HIS A 154 27.62 13.88 -16.87
N ASN A 155 26.35 13.57 -16.63
CA ASN A 155 25.47 14.35 -15.76
C ASN A 155 25.58 13.93 -14.28
N GLY A 156 26.39 12.92 -13.97
CA GLY A 156 26.52 12.39 -12.61
C GLY A 156 25.33 11.51 -12.21
N GLU A 157 24.96 11.56 -10.93
CA GLU A 157 23.83 10.82 -10.37
C GLU A 157 22.52 11.56 -10.70
N LEU A 158 21.86 11.12 -11.76
CA LEU A 158 20.50 11.54 -12.09
C LEU A 158 19.52 10.79 -11.20
N GLU A 159 18.44 11.46 -10.78
CA GLU A 159 17.35 10.79 -10.08
C GLU A 159 16.82 9.62 -10.93
N CYS A 160 16.52 8.48 -10.30
CA CYS A 160 16.03 7.29 -10.99
C CYS A 160 14.80 7.62 -11.85
N ARG A 161 13.90 8.44 -11.29
CA ARG A 161 12.67 8.91 -11.93
C ARG A 161 12.86 9.90 -13.09
N ALA A 162 14.09 10.33 -13.37
CA ALA A 162 14.36 11.15 -14.56
C ALA A 162 14.16 10.35 -15.86
N CYS A 163 14.31 9.03 -15.77
CA CYS A 163 14.12 8.08 -16.87
C CYS A 163 13.07 7.01 -16.53
N HIS A 164 13.05 6.55 -15.28
CA HIS A 164 12.30 5.37 -14.88
C HIS A 164 10.92 5.70 -14.32
N MET A 165 9.86 5.27 -15.01
CA MET A 165 8.47 5.56 -14.64
C MET A 165 7.71 4.26 -14.36
N SER A 166 7.07 4.16 -13.19
CA SER A 166 6.40 2.93 -12.76
C SER A 166 5.17 2.59 -13.61
N HIS A 167 4.21 3.51 -13.70
CA HIS A 167 2.88 3.25 -14.29
C HIS A 167 2.69 3.91 -15.66
N GLU A 168 3.78 4.17 -16.40
CA GLU A 168 3.75 4.82 -17.71
C GLU A 168 5.04 4.56 -18.49
N GLU A 169 5.10 5.04 -19.73
CA GLU A 169 6.26 4.89 -20.61
C GLU A 169 7.52 5.52 -20.00
N GLN A 170 8.66 4.82 -20.13
CA GLN A 170 9.93 5.35 -19.68
C GLN A 170 10.34 6.61 -20.48
N ILE A 171 11.09 7.50 -19.84
CA ILE A 171 11.58 8.74 -20.45
C ILE A 171 12.98 8.51 -21.00
N ASP A 172 13.16 8.75 -22.31
CA ASP A 172 14.48 8.88 -22.92
C ASP A 172 15.07 10.27 -22.63
N PHE A 173 15.65 10.41 -21.44
CA PHE A 173 16.26 11.67 -20.99
C PHE A 173 17.35 12.16 -21.94
N CYS A 174 18.14 11.25 -22.51
CA CYS A 174 19.27 11.59 -23.37
C CYS A 174 18.81 12.24 -24.68
N SER A 175 17.68 11.78 -25.24
CA SER A 175 17.09 12.34 -26.47
C SER A 175 16.66 13.79 -26.36
N SER A 176 16.47 14.30 -25.14
CA SER A 176 16.16 15.72 -24.91
C SER A 176 17.25 16.66 -25.44
N CYS A 177 18.50 16.19 -25.49
CA CYS A 177 19.67 16.97 -25.90
C CYS A 177 20.46 16.32 -27.05
N HIS A 178 20.38 15.00 -27.22
CA HIS A 178 21.20 14.24 -28.16
C HIS A 178 20.35 13.57 -29.24
N SER A 179 20.76 13.72 -30.50
CA SER A 179 20.12 13.00 -31.62
C SER A 179 20.30 11.48 -31.55
N ASN A 180 21.32 11.03 -30.82
CA ASN A 180 21.61 9.62 -30.53
C ASN A 180 21.01 9.15 -29.19
N GLY A 181 19.95 9.82 -28.71
CA GLY A 181 19.32 9.54 -27.43
C GLY A 181 18.66 8.17 -27.34
N GLY A 182 18.17 7.63 -28.48
CA GLY A 182 17.33 6.43 -28.64
C GLY A 182 17.89 5.14 -28.06
N GLN A 183 18.08 5.13 -26.75
CA GLN A 183 18.41 3.99 -25.94
C GLN A 183 17.19 3.07 -25.96
N ARG A 184 17.43 1.75 -26.06
CA ARG A 184 16.36 0.78 -25.89
C ARG A 184 15.75 0.91 -24.49
N MET A 185 14.50 1.37 -24.43
CA MET A 185 13.70 1.42 -23.20
C MET A 185 13.01 0.07 -22.96
N ILE A 186 12.42 -0.11 -21.78
CA ILE A 186 11.79 -1.39 -21.38
C ILE A 186 10.62 -1.72 -22.31
N GLU A 187 9.88 -0.71 -22.75
CA GLU A 187 8.70 -0.83 -23.60
C GLU A 187 9.05 -0.91 -25.10
N ASP A 188 10.24 -0.44 -25.50
CA ASP A 188 10.68 -0.45 -26.89
C ASP A 188 11.58 -1.66 -27.16
N GLU A 189 11.00 -2.76 -27.63
CA GLU A 189 11.76 -3.93 -28.04
C GLU A 189 12.34 -3.83 -29.45
N THR A 190 11.94 -2.81 -30.23
CA THR A 190 12.34 -2.66 -31.64
C THR A 190 13.71 -2.03 -31.80
N THR A 191 14.12 -1.22 -30.83
CA THR A 191 15.46 -0.65 -30.76
C THR A 191 16.47 -1.69 -30.26
N GLU A 192 17.50 -1.99 -31.04
CA GLU A 192 18.53 -2.96 -30.65
C GLU A 192 19.38 -2.41 -29.50
N ARG A 193 19.75 -3.26 -28.53
CA ARG A 193 20.71 -2.86 -27.48
C ARG A 193 22.09 -2.81 -28.10
N GLU A 194 22.64 -1.62 -28.31
CA GLU A 194 24.05 -1.47 -28.67
C GLU A 194 24.94 -1.90 -27.49
N ILE A 195 25.65 -3.02 -27.68
CA ILE A 195 26.57 -3.59 -26.68
C ILE A 195 28.03 -3.43 -27.12
N THR A 196 28.93 -3.27 -26.14
CA THR A 196 30.38 -3.28 -26.37
C THR A 196 30.85 -4.73 -26.49
N TYR A 197 31.60 -5.03 -27.56
CA TYR A 197 32.26 -6.32 -27.78
C TYR A 197 33.74 -6.23 -27.39
#